data_AF-A0AAU8FRT4-F1
#
_entry.id   AF-A0AAU8FRT4-F1
#
_cell.length_a   1.000
_cell.length_b   1.000
_cell.length_c   1.000
_cell.angle_alpha   90.00
_cell.angle_beta   90.00
_cell.angle_gamma   90.00
#
_symmetry.space_group_name_H-M   'P 1'
#
loop_
_entity.id
_entity.type
_entity.pdbx_description
1 polymer ?
#
loop_
_entity_poly.entity_id
_entity_poly.type
_entity_poly.pdbx_seq_one_letter_code
_entity_poly.pdbx_strand_id
1 'polypeptide(L)' 'MKVLEKKLHIPANLLPRKTIDNSLPDLSDHPVVRAKTERARKLLEENPIPEDLLRRK' A
#
# COMPACT_ATOMS: atom_id res chain seq x y z
N MET A 1 -39.49 25.10 13.95
CA MET A 1 -38.24 25.65 13.38
C MET A 1 -37.54 24.53 12.61
N LYS A 2 -37.56 24.53 11.27
CA LYS A 2 -36.87 23.50 10.45
C LYS A 2 -35.43 23.95 10.24
N VAL A 3 -34.47 23.23 10.82
CA VAL A 3 -33.03 23.48 10.59
C VAL A 3 -32.62 22.62 9.41
N LEU A 4 -32.29 23.27 8.29
CA LEU A 4 -31.87 22.59 7.07
C LEU A 4 -30.41 22.14 7.25
N GLU A 5 -30.19 20.83 7.42
CA GLU A 5 -28.85 20.26 7.45
C GLU A 5 -28.19 20.43 6.08
N LYS A 6 -27.21 21.34 6.00
CA LYS A 6 -26.38 21.50 4.79
C LYS A 6 -25.45 20.29 4.70
N LYS A 7 -25.79 19.31 3.85
CA LYS A 7 -24.84 18.28 3.43
C LYS A 7 -23.74 18.96 2.60
N LEU A 8 -22.57 19.16 3.22
CA LEU A 8 -21.36 19.60 2.55
C LEU A 8 -20.98 18.54 1.50
N HIS A 9 -21.38 18.77 0.25
CA HIS A 9 -20.80 18.07 -0.90
C HIS A 9 -19.36 18.56 -1.02
N ILE A 10 -18.41 17.77 -0.52
CA ILE A 10 -16.99 18.02 -0.78
C ILE A 10 -16.74 17.59 -2.23
N PRO A 11 -16.46 18.52 -3.16
CA PRO A 11 -16.20 18.17 -4.55
C PRO A 11 -15.01 17.21 -4.64
N ALA A 12 -15.08 16.23 -5.55
CA ALA A 12 -14.03 15.21 -5.76
C ALA A 12 -12.63 15.78 -6.03
N ASN A 13 -12.53 17.05 -6.42
CA ASN A 13 -11.28 17.78 -6.60
C ASN A 13 -10.55 18.11 -5.28
N LEU A 14 -11.17 17.87 -4.12
CA LEU A 14 -10.56 17.99 -2.78
C LEU A 14 -10.08 16.63 -2.24
N LEU A 15 -10.04 15.57 -3.05
CA LEU A 15 -9.27 14.40 -2.68
C LEU A 15 -7.81 14.84 -2.49
N PRO A 16 -7.20 14.63 -1.30
CA PRO A 16 -5.81 15.00 -1.10
C PRO A 16 -4.99 14.22 -2.13
N ARG A 17 -4.45 14.93 -3.12
CA ARG A 17 -3.43 14.40 -4.02
C ARG A 17 -2.32 13.89 -3.12
N LYS A 18 -2.22 12.57 -2.94
CA LYS A 18 -1.07 11.94 -2.32
C LYS A 18 0.10 12.18 -3.26
N THR A 19 0.84 13.25 -3.02
CA THR A 19 2.14 13.45 -3.65
C THR A 19 3.04 12.36 -3.08
N ILE A 20 3.36 11.36 -3.91
CA ILE A 20 4.39 10.40 -3.57
C ILE A 20 5.70 11.19 -3.64
N ASP A 21 6.28 11.42 -2.47
CA ASP A 21 7.55 12.11 -2.36
C ASP A 21 8.67 11.16 -2.81
N ASN A 22 9.14 11.37 -4.04
CA ASN A 22 10.22 10.58 -4.64
C ASN A 22 11.61 11.01 -4.13
N SER A 23 11.69 11.85 -3.10
CA SER A 23 12.98 12.25 -2.49
C SER A 23 13.62 11.17 -1.63
N LEU A 24 12.88 10.08 -1.32
CA LEU A 24 13.41 9.02 -0.48
C LEU A 24 14.53 8.24 -1.21
N PRO A 25 15.62 7.92 -0.49
CA PRO A 25 16.70 7.12 -1.06
C PRO A 25 16.22 5.69 -1.33
N ASP A 26 16.83 5.04 -2.32
CA ASP A 26 16.61 3.61 -2.56
C ASP A 26 17.17 2.80 -1.38
N LEU A 27 16.31 1.99 -0.75
CA LEU A 27 16.64 1.15 0.39
C LEU A 27 16.83 -0.32 0.01
N SER A 28 16.84 -0.65 -1.28
CA SER A 28 16.95 -2.04 -1.76
C SER A 28 18.17 -2.77 -1.19
N ASP A 29 19.31 -2.07 -1.11
CA ASP A 29 20.57 -2.62 -0.57
C ASP A 29 20.74 -2.46 0.94
N HIS A 30 19.78 -1.82 1.62
CA HIS A 30 19.87 -1.60 3.05
C HIS A 30 19.90 -2.95 3.80
N PRO A 31 20.82 -3.16 4.76
CA PRO A 31 21.03 -4.47 5.40
C PRO A 31 19.76 -5.03 6.06
N VAL A 32 18.93 -4.16 6.65
CA VAL A 32 17.64 -4.55 7.24
C VAL A 32 16.64 -5.02 6.18
N VAL A 33 16.61 -4.39 5.01
CA VAL A 33 15.71 -4.77 3.91
C VAL A 33 16.16 -6.10 3.31
N ARG A 34 17.47 -6.28 3.11
CA ARG A 34 18.07 -7.55 2.67
C ARG A 34 17.76 -8.70 3.63
N ALA A 35 17.96 -8.52 4.93
CA ALA A 35 17.66 -9.56 5.92
C ALA A 35 16.17 -9.95 5.93
N LYS A 36 15.26 -8.98 5.78
CA LYS A 36 13.82 -9.24 5.70
C LYS A 36 13.41 -9.95 4.41
N THR A 37 13.98 -9.54 3.28
CA THR A 37 13.69 -10.16 1.97
C THR A 37 14.21 -11.59 1.91
N GLU A 38 15.42 -11.85 2.42
CA GLU A 38 15.95 -13.22 2.54
C GLU A 38 15.07 -14.11 3.41
N ARG A 39 14.59 -13.59 4.56
CA ARG A 39 13.67 -14.33 5.44
C ARG A 39 12.33 -14.63 4.76
N ALA A 40 11.76 -13.64 4.08
CA ALA A 40 10.50 -13.80 3.35
C ALA A 40 10.65 -14.83 2.22
N ARG A 41 11.78 -14.81 1.51
CA ARG A 41 12.08 -15.78 0.45
C ARG A 41 12.12 -17.20 0.98
N LYS A 42 12.84 -17.47 2.08
CA LYS A 42 12.87 -18.79 2.72
C LYS A 42 11.49 -19.28 3.12
N LEU A 43 10.67 -18.39 3.70
CA LEU A 43 9.30 -18.72 4.08
C LEU A 43 8.44 -19.13 2.88
N LEU A 44 8.60 -18.45 1.74
CA LEU A 44 7.87 -18.76 0.51
C LEU A 44 8.37 -20.04 -0.18
N GLU A 45 9.66 -20.34 -0.04
CA GLU A 45 10.23 -21.62 -0.52
C GLU A 45 9.69 -22.80 0.31
N GLU A 46 9.55 -22.64 1.62
CA GLU A 46 8.95 -23.64 2.52
C GLU A 46 7.42 -23.74 2.39
N ASN A 47 6.76 -22.60 2.12
CA ASN A 47 5.30 -22.47 2.07
C ASN A 47 4.90 -21.73 0.80
N PRO A 48 4.88 -22.41 -0.37
CA PRO A 48 4.52 -21.78 -1.63
C PRO A 48 3.10 -21.21 -1.57
N ILE A 49 2.91 -20.04 -2.17
CA ILE A 49 1.58 -19.42 -2.23
C ILE A 49 0.70 -20.28 -3.14
N PRO A 50 -0.48 -20.72 -2.68
CA PRO A 50 -1.43 -21.45 -3.51
C PRO A 50 -1.74 -20.69 -4.81
N GLU A 51 -1.70 -21.39 -5.95
CA GLU A 51 -1.92 -20.79 -7.27
C GLU A 51 -3.27 -20.07 -7.37
N ASP A 52 -4.29 -20.59 -6.70
CA ASP A 52 -5.64 -20.01 -6.68
C ASP A 52 -5.68 -18.61 -6.06
N LEU A 53 -4.74 -18.27 -5.17
CA LEU A 53 -4.59 -16.93 -4.61
C LEU A 53 -3.80 -15.98 -5.51
N LEU A 54 -2.97 -16.52 -6.42
CA LEU A 54 -2.18 -15.74 -7.36
C LEU A 54 -2.98 -15.33 -8.60
N ARG A 55 -4.01 -16.10 -8.97
CA ARG A 55 -4.92 -15.77 -10.07
C ARG A 55 -5.93 -14.72 -9.60
N ARG A 56 -5.69 -13.45 -9.93
CA ARG A 56 -6.75 -12.43 -9.89
C ARG A 56 -7.82 -12.81 -10.91
N LYS A 57 -8.98 -13.29 -10.44
CA LYS A 57 -10.18 -13.49 -11.27
C LYS A 57 -10.75 -12.16 -11.74
#